data_AF-A0A5C5T142-F1
#
_entry.id   AF-A0A5C5T142-F1
#
_cell.length_a   1.000
_cell.length_b   1.000
_cell.length_c   1.000
_cell.angle_alpha   90.00
_cell.angle_beta   90.00
_cell.angle_gamma   90.00
#
_symmetry.space_group_name_H-M   'P 1'
#
loop_
_entity.id
_entity.type
_entity.pdbx_description
1 polymer ?
#
loop_
_entity_poly.entity_id
_entity_poly.type
_entity_poly.pdbx_seq_one_letter_code
_entity_poly.pdbx_strand_id
1 'polypeptide(L)'
;MRKISIWMIGCFLMATIICIFGQGLAYFLSENIAPIAPVYYLTGLTILGVLLYVVTGVLLYFFFKKQTITSENQGICLMILGIVAPSSSAWAFFVTVMWWG
;
A
#
# COMPACT_ATOMS: atom_id res chain seq x y z
N MET A 1 7.22 12.06 17.94
CA MET A 1 6.52 10.80 17.59
C MET A 1 5.28 11.02 16.72
N ARG A 2 4.52 12.11 16.87
CA ARG A 2 3.43 12.50 15.94
C ARG A 2 3.81 12.45 14.46
N LYS A 3 5.05 12.85 14.13
CA LYS A 3 5.60 12.74 12.77
C LYS A 3 5.59 11.29 12.24
N ILE A 4 6.07 10.32 13.01
CA ILE A 4 6.15 8.91 12.58
C ILE A 4 4.74 8.29 12.43
N SER A 5 3.79 8.66 13.30
CA SER A 5 2.38 8.25 13.14
C SER A 5 1.76 8.82 11.87
N ILE A 6 2.07 10.09 11.53
CA ILE A 6 1.63 10.70 10.26
C ILE A 6 2.25 9.97 9.07
N TRP A 7 3.54 9.63 9.13
CA TRP A 7 4.21 8.84 8.10
C TRP A 7 3.55 7.46 7.91
N MET A 8 3.24 6.75 9.00
CA MET A 8 2.58 5.45 8.94
C MET A 8 1.19 5.53 8.29
N ILE A 9 0.37 6.50 8.70
CA ILE A 9 -0.96 6.72 8.12
C ILE A 9 -0.83 7.11 6.64
N GLY A 10 0.13 7.98 6.30
CA GLY A 10 0.41 8.36 4.92
C GLY A 10 0.81 7.16 4.05
N CYS A 11 1.74 6.33 4.52
CA CYS A 11 2.15 5.11 3.81
C CYS A 11 0.98 4.15 3.60
N PHE A 12 0.15 3.95 4.63
CA PHE A 12 -1.01 3.07 4.56
C PHE A 12 -2.05 3.56 3.53
N LEU A 13 -2.40 4.85 3.57
CA LEU A 13 -3.36 5.43 2.63
C LEU A 13 -2.81 5.42 1.20
N MET A 14 -1.54 5.76 1.02
CA MET A 14 -0.90 5.76 -0.29
C MET A 14 -0.84 4.34 -0.87
N ALA A 15 -0.46 3.34 -0.07
CA ALA A 15 -0.48 1.94 -0.48
C ALA A 15 -1.87 1.51 -0.96
N THR A 16 -2.91 1.88 -0.20
CA THR A 16 -4.30 1.55 -0.52
C THR A 16 -4.75 2.19 -1.83
N ILE A 17 -4.42 3.47 -2.03
CA ILE A 17 -4.74 4.18 -3.28
C ILE A 17 -4.03 3.52 -4.47
N ILE A 18 -2.73 3.22 -4.33
CA ILE A 18 -1.93 2.59 -5.39
C ILE A 18 -2.46 1.20 -5.73
N CYS A 19 -2.79 0.37 -4.74
CA CYS A 19 -3.25 -0.99 -4.97
C CYS A 19 -4.68 -1.03 -5.55
N ILE A 20 -5.59 -0.16 -5.12
CA ILE A 20 -6.99 -0.17 -5.59
C ILE A 20 -7.13 0.53 -6.94
N PHE A 21 -6.49 1.69 -7.11
CA PHE A 21 -6.61 2.53 -8.31
C PHE A 21 -5.42 2.36 -9.28
N GLY A 22 -4.60 1.31 -9.10
CA GLY A 22 -3.37 1.09 -9.85
C GLY A 22 -3.56 1.10 -11.37
N GLN A 23 -4.68 0.56 -11.87
CA GLN A 23 -5.00 0.57 -13.30
C GLN A 23 -5.20 2.00 -13.84
N GLY A 24 -6.00 2.82 -13.15
CA GLY A 24 -6.22 4.21 -13.56
C GLY A 24 -4.93 5.03 -13.51
N LEU A 25 -4.11 4.81 -12.47
CA LEU A 25 -2.79 5.43 -12.37
C LEU A 25 -1.84 4.98 -13.48
N ALA A 26 -1.87 3.71 -13.87
CA ALA A 26 -1.04 3.17 -14.94
C ALA A 26 -1.37 3.79 -16.31
N TYR A 27 -2.66 3.96 -16.62
CA TYR A 27 -3.08 4.70 -17.81
C TYR A 27 -2.64 6.17 -17.76
N PHE A 28 -2.89 6.84 -16.64
CA PHE A 28 -2.50 8.24 -16.47
C PHE A 28 -0.99 8.44 -16.66
N LEU A 29 -0.16 7.53 -16.11
CA LEU A 29 1.29 7.54 -16.25
C LEU A 29 1.74 7.31 -17.71
N SER A 30 1.11 6.34 -18.39
CA SER A 30 1.39 6.03 -19.79
C SER A 30 1.05 7.19 -20.72
N GLU A 31 0.01 7.97 -20.41
CA GLU A 31 -0.44 9.08 -21.26
C GLU A 31 0.31 10.38 -20.97
N ASN A 32 0.68 10.64 -19.70
CA ASN A 32 1.17 11.96 -19.28
C ASN A 32 2.66 12.01 -18.92
N ILE A 33 3.31 10.88 -18.59
CA ILE A 33 4.71 10.89 -18.13
C ILE A 33 5.65 10.29 -19.16
N ALA A 34 5.47 9.01 -19.50
CA ALA A 34 6.23 8.41 -20.58
C ALA A 34 5.38 7.36 -21.31
N PRO A 35 5.47 7.30 -22.65
CA PRO A 35 4.64 6.43 -23.48
C PRO A 35 5.15 4.98 -23.46
N ILE A 36 5.13 4.37 -22.28
CA ILE A 36 5.44 2.96 -22.03
C ILE A 36 4.12 2.22 -21.86
N ALA A 37 4.04 0.95 -22.27
CA ALA A 37 2.81 0.18 -22.12
C ALA A 37 2.31 0.19 -20.65
N PRO A 38 1.01 0.48 -20.41
CA PRO A 38 0.45 0.62 -19.06
C PRO A 38 0.73 -0.58 -18.13
N VAL A 39 0.88 -1.77 -18.69
CA VAL A 39 1.21 -3.00 -17.95
C VAL A 39 2.49 -2.87 -17.11
N TYR A 40 3.51 -2.19 -17.63
CA TYR A 40 4.77 -1.99 -16.90
C TYR A 40 4.58 -1.03 -15.71
N TYR A 41 3.81 0.05 -15.91
CA TYR A 41 3.44 0.95 -14.82
C TYR A 41 2.60 0.25 -13.77
N LEU A 42 1.61 -0.53 -14.18
CA LEU A 42 0.74 -1.30 -13.30
C LEU A 42 1.57 -2.27 -12.44
N THR A 43 2.52 -2.97 -13.07
CA THR A 43 3.43 -3.89 -12.36
C THR A 43 4.26 -3.16 -11.30
N GLY A 44 4.87 -2.02 -11.69
CA GLY A 44 5.65 -1.19 -10.77
C GLY A 44 4.82 -0.65 -9.61
N LEU A 45 3.60 -0.18 -9.89
CA LEU A 45 2.64 0.31 -8.89
C LEU A 45 2.23 -0.80 -7.91
N THR A 46 1.94 -2.00 -8.41
CA THR A 46 1.59 -3.14 -7.55
C THR A 46 2.73 -3.51 -6.60
N ILE A 47 3.97 -3.59 -7.12
CA ILE A 47 5.15 -3.84 -6.27
C ILE A 47 5.32 -2.72 -5.23
N LEU A 48 5.19 -1.46 -5.65
CA LEU A 48 5.33 -0.30 -4.77
C LEU A 48 4.26 -0.29 -3.66
N GLY A 49 3.01 -0.58 -3.99
CA GLY A 49 1.90 -0.64 -3.05
C GLY A 49 2.09 -1.73 -1.98
N VAL A 50 2.50 -2.93 -2.41
CA VAL A 50 2.81 -4.04 -1.49
C VAL A 50 3.98 -3.67 -0.57
N LEU A 51 5.06 -3.08 -1.11
CA LEU A 51 6.20 -2.63 -0.30
C LEU A 51 5.79 -1.58 0.74
N LEU A 52 4.92 -0.64 0.39
CA LEU A 52 4.41 0.36 1.33
C LEU A 52 3.60 -0.26 2.48
N TYR A 53 2.82 -1.31 2.23
CA TYR A 53 2.17 -2.05 3.31
C TYR A 53 3.18 -2.75 4.22
N VAL A 54 4.23 -3.36 3.67
CA VAL A 54 5.30 -3.97 4.47
C VAL A 54 5.99 -2.91 5.35
N VAL A 55 6.34 -1.75 4.78
CA VAL A 55 6.92 -0.63 5.54
C VAL A 55 5.97 -0.16 6.64
N THR A 56 4.67 -0.08 6.36
CA THR A 56 3.65 0.28 7.37
C THR A 56 3.61 -0.73 8.51
N GLY A 57 3.66 -2.03 8.21
CA GLY A 57 3.73 -3.10 9.23
C GLY A 57 5.00 -3.03 10.07
N VAL A 58 6.15 -2.77 9.45
CA VAL A 58 7.43 -2.59 10.16
C VAL A 58 7.39 -1.37 11.09
N LEU A 59 6.85 -0.24 10.62
CA LEU A 59 6.67 0.95 11.45
C LEU A 59 5.75 0.67 12.65
N LEU A 60 4.64 -0.04 12.43
CA LEU A 60 3.72 -0.44 13.49
C LEU A 60 4.39 -1.35 14.53
N TYR A 61 5.20 -2.31 14.09
CA TYR A 61 5.98 -3.17 14.98
C TYR A 61 6.96 -2.37 15.88
N PHE A 62 7.67 -1.40 15.30
CA PHE A 62 8.53 -0.52 16.09
C PHE A 62 7.74 0.33 17.11
N PHE A 63 6.51 0.73 16.79
CA PHE A 63 5.63 1.42 17.72
C PHE A 63 5.21 0.55 18.91
N PHE A 64 4.97 -0.74 18.69
CA PHE A 64 4.65 -1.68 19.76
C PHE A 64 5.85 -1.95 20.65
N LYS A 65 7.03 -2.14 20.06
CA LYS A 65 8.26 -2.33 20.84
C LYS A 65 8.56 -1.14 21.76
N LYS A 66 8.19 0.08 21.37
CA LYS A 66 8.36 1.28 22.19
C LYS A 66 7.23 1.53 23.20
N GLN A 67 6.22 0.65 23.28
CA GLN A 67 5.02 0.77 24.14
C GLN A 67 4.30 2.14 24.03
N THR A 68 4.41 2.77 22.86
CA THR A 68 3.90 4.14 22.65
C THR A 68 2.42 4.22 22.29
N ILE A 69 1.75 3.08 22.10
CA ILE A 69 0.33 2.97 21.76
C ILE A 69 -0.34 2.12 22.83
N THR A 70 -1.50 2.57 23.33
CA THR A 70 -2.36 1.82 24.26
C THR A 70 -2.78 0.49 23.64
N SER A 71 -2.79 -0.60 24.42
CA SER A 71 -3.10 -1.97 23.95
C SER A 71 -4.38 -2.08 23.10
N GLU A 72 -5.41 -1.28 23.43
CA GLU A 72 -6.67 -1.22 22.67
C GLU A 72 -6.48 -0.68 21.23
N ASN A 73 -5.79 0.45 21.07
CA ASN A 73 -5.50 1.05 19.76
C ASN A 73 -4.56 0.18 18.92
N GLN A 74 -3.68 -0.60 19.56
CA GLN A 74 -2.79 -1.54 18.87
C GLN A 74 -3.57 -2.64 18.14
N GLY A 75 -4.56 -3.23 18.81
CA GLY A 75 -5.41 -4.29 18.26
C GLY A 75 -6.19 -3.80 17.03
N ILE A 76 -6.77 -2.60 17.12
CA ILE A 76 -7.53 -1.99 16.01
C ILE A 76 -6.63 -1.73 14.80
N CYS A 77 -5.43 -1.16 14.99
CA CYS A 77 -4.50 -0.91 13.89
C CYS A 77 -4.05 -2.21 13.21
N LEU A 78 -3.75 -3.26 13.98
CA LEU A 78 -3.40 -4.56 13.43
C LEU A 78 -4.54 -5.20 12.65
N MET A 79 -5.76 -5.10 13.17
CA MET A 79 -6.95 -5.65 12.51
C MET A 79 -7.20 -4.95 11.17
N ILE A 80 -7.16 -3.61 11.14
CA ILE A 80 -7.32 -2.83 9.90
C ILE A 80 -6.23 -3.19 8.90
N LEU A 81 -4.96 -3.20 9.32
CA LEU A 81 -3.85 -3.53 8.44
C LEU A 81 -3.94 -4.98 7.93
N GLY A 82 -4.31 -5.91 8.80
CA GLY A 82 -4.46 -7.33 8.49
C GLY A 82 -5.64 -7.67 7.57
N ILE A 83 -6.64 -6.78 7.45
CA ILE A 83 -7.75 -6.96 6.49
C ILE A 83 -7.45 -6.21 5.19
N VAL A 84 -7.09 -4.94 5.29
CA VAL A 84 -6.95 -4.05 4.12
C VAL A 84 -5.72 -4.43 3.29
N ALA A 85 -4.56 -4.63 3.92
CA ALA A 85 -3.33 -4.90 3.18
C ALA A 85 -3.42 -6.16 2.31
N PRO A 86 -3.84 -7.35 2.80
CA PRO A 86 -3.95 -8.53 1.95
C PRO A 86 -5.06 -8.40 0.92
N SER A 87 -6.21 -7.81 1.26
CA SER A 87 -7.33 -7.64 0.32
C SER A 87 -6.94 -6.73 -0.85
N SER A 88 -6.34 -5.56 -0.55
CA SER A 88 -5.88 -4.63 -1.58
C SER A 88 -4.70 -5.17 -2.38
N SER A 89 -3.77 -5.90 -1.74
CA SER A 89 -2.65 -6.53 -2.45
C SER A 89 -3.11 -7.64 -3.39
N ALA A 90 -4.08 -8.47 -2.96
CA ALA A 90 -4.67 -9.51 -3.78
C ALA A 90 -5.40 -8.92 -5.00
N TRP A 91 -6.14 -7.82 -4.80
CA TRP A 91 -6.77 -7.08 -5.89
C TRP A 91 -5.75 -6.54 -6.89
N ALA A 92 -4.72 -5.83 -6.42
CA ALA A 92 -3.67 -5.28 -7.28
C ALA A 92 -2.93 -6.37 -8.07
N PHE A 93 -2.62 -7.48 -7.41
CA PHE A 93 -2.00 -8.64 -8.04
C PHE A 93 -2.91 -9.27 -9.10
N PHE A 94 -4.18 -9.49 -8.79
CA PHE A 94 -5.17 -10.02 -9.73
C PHE A 94 -5.27 -9.14 -10.99
N VAL A 95 -5.44 -7.84 -10.82
CA VAL A 95 -5.50 -6.89 -11.95
C VAL A 95 -4.20 -6.92 -12.76
N THR A 96 -3.04 -7.00 -12.10
CA THR A 96 -1.74 -7.09 -12.78
C THR A 96 -1.63 -8.38 -13.61
N VAL A 97 -2.01 -9.53 -13.05
CA VAL A 97 -1.97 -10.82 -13.76
C VAL A 97 -2.93 -10.84 -14.95
N MET A 98 -4.15 -10.30 -14.78
CA MET A 98 -5.15 -10.19 -15.86
C MET A 98 -4.69 -9.36 -17.07
N TRP A 99 -3.67 -8.52 -16.89
CA TRP A 99 -3.08 -7.72 -17.97
C TRP A 99 -1.86 -8.37 -18.60
N TRP A 100 -1.24 -9.35 -17.93
CA TRP A 100 -0.11 -10.12 -18.45
C TRP A 100 -0.51 -11.45 -19.09
N GLY A 101 -1.66 -12.02 -18.69
CA GLY A 101 -2.25 -13.23 -19.27
C GLY A 101 -3.24 -12.92 -20.38
#